data_AF-A0A8T1REE5-F1
#
_entry.id   AF-A0A8T1REE5-F1
#
_cell.length_a   1.000
_cell.length_b   1.000
_cell.length_c   1.000
_cell.angle_alpha   90.00
_cell.angle_beta   90.00
_cell.angle_gamma   90.00
#
_symmetry.space_group_name_H-M   'P 1'
#
loop_
_entity.id
_entity.type
_entity.pdbx_description
1 polymer ?
#
loop_
_entity_poly.entity_id
_entity_poly.type
_entity_poly.pdbx_seq_one_letter_code
_entity_poly.pdbx_strand_id
1 'polypeptide(L)'
;MMRKLRLKDLDSVEVASGSPLPGVKPQQLDELIRIPKETIEILKNQVFGFDTFFVTSQDPYEGGVLFKGNLRGQAATSYEKIAKRMQDKFGDAYKLFLLVNPEDDKPVAVVVPRKTLQPETTAVPEWFAAGAFGLVTAFTLLLRNVPALQSNLLSTFDNLDLLKDGLPGALVTALLLGAHELGHILVAKSTGIKLGVPYFVPSWQIGSFGTITRIINIVPKREDLLKVATAGPLAGFSLGLVLLLLGFIVPPNDGIGVLVDASVFHESFLAGGIAKLVLGNVLKEGSTISVNPLVLWAWAGLLINAINSIPAGELDGGRICFAIWGRKASSRFTAASIALLGLSSLFNDVAFYWVVLIFFLQRGPIAPLSEEITDPDEKYIALGVLVLALGLLVCLPYPFPFTDEAITSPFL
;
A
#
# COMPACT_ATOMS: atom_id res chain seq x y z
N MET A 1 0.04 53.50 41.15
CA MET A 1 1.14 52.77 40.47
C MET A 1 0.66 51.35 40.19
N MET A 2 0.51 51.04 38.90
CA MET A 2 0.31 49.73 38.26
C MET A 2 -0.94 48.88 38.57
N ARG A 3 -1.92 49.01 37.67
CA ARG A 3 -2.97 48.03 37.34
C ARG A 3 -2.31 46.78 36.74
N LYS A 4 -2.47 45.61 37.39
CA LYS A 4 -2.20 44.30 36.79
C LYS A 4 -3.40 43.91 35.92
N LEU A 5 -3.26 44.05 34.61
CA LEU A 5 -4.24 43.56 33.62
C LEU A 5 -4.04 42.06 33.40
N ARG A 6 -5.17 41.36 33.28
CA ARG A 6 -5.31 39.92 33.07
C ARG A 6 -4.64 39.50 31.76
N LEU A 7 -3.75 38.52 31.82
CA LEU A 7 -3.45 37.63 30.70
C LEU A 7 -4.51 36.52 30.76
N LYS A 8 -5.51 36.63 29.89
CA LYS A 8 -6.45 35.57 29.55
C LYS A 8 -6.49 35.47 28.03
N ASP A 9 -6.45 34.23 27.55
CA ASP A 9 -6.96 33.75 26.26
C ASP A 9 -6.06 33.90 25.01
N LEU A 10 -4.90 33.23 24.93
CA LEU A 10 -4.19 33.05 23.64
C LEU A 10 -3.50 31.69 23.36
N ASP A 11 -3.56 30.67 24.23
CA ASP A 11 -2.84 29.39 23.99
C ASP A 11 -3.75 28.16 23.90
N SER A 12 -4.75 28.21 23.02
CA SER A 12 -5.43 26.98 22.57
C SER A 12 -5.92 27.17 21.14
N VAL A 13 -5.01 27.08 20.17
CA VAL A 13 -5.41 26.68 18.82
C VAL A 13 -5.73 25.20 18.92
N GLU A 14 -6.99 24.87 19.22
CA GLU A 14 -7.51 23.53 18.99
C GLU A 14 -7.29 23.21 17.50
N VAL A 15 -6.34 22.32 17.22
CA VAL A 15 -6.21 21.72 15.90
C VAL A 15 -7.49 20.90 15.70
N ALA A 16 -8.37 21.38 14.84
CA ALA A 16 -9.64 20.73 14.55
C ALA A 16 -9.39 19.25 14.20
N SER A 17 -10.07 18.35 14.92
CA SER A 17 -10.18 16.94 14.57
C SER A 17 -10.86 16.81 13.21
N GLY A 18 -10.09 16.74 12.12
CA GLY A 18 -10.63 16.70 10.76
C GLY A 18 -9.77 17.34 9.67
N SER A 19 -8.46 17.50 9.90
CA SER A 19 -7.48 18.05 8.94
C SER A 19 -7.67 17.47 7.52
N PRO A 20 -8.06 18.27 6.50
CA PRO A 20 -8.04 17.85 5.10
C PRO A 20 -6.65 17.46 4.55
N LEU A 21 -5.54 17.85 5.20
CA LEU A 21 -4.17 17.42 4.86
C LEU A 21 -3.62 16.42 5.91
N PRO A 22 -4.21 15.21 6.03
CA PRO A 22 -3.74 14.27 7.05
C PRO A 22 -2.30 13.83 6.77
N GLY A 23 -1.45 13.84 7.80
CA GLY A 23 -0.06 13.36 7.73
C GLY A 23 1.00 14.42 7.45
N VAL A 24 0.61 15.67 7.13
CA VAL A 24 1.56 16.79 7.09
C VAL A 24 1.77 17.27 8.52
N LYS A 25 2.93 16.99 9.12
CA LYS A 25 3.27 17.56 10.43
C LYS A 25 3.59 19.04 10.25
N PRO A 26 2.86 19.97 10.87
CA PRO A 26 3.33 21.34 10.96
C PRO A 26 4.66 21.30 11.71
N GLN A 27 5.74 21.80 11.10
CA GLN A 27 6.93 22.15 11.88
C GLN A 27 6.48 23.06 13.03
N GLN A 28 7.16 23.03 14.18
CA GLN A 28 6.93 24.04 15.22
C GLN A 28 7.26 25.41 14.61
N LEU A 29 6.23 26.08 14.13
CA LEU A 29 6.33 27.26 13.29
C LEU A 29 6.22 28.48 14.19
N ASP A 30 7.32 29.21 14.33
CA ASP A 30 7.29 30.62 14.66
C ASP A 30 6.19 31.32 13.80
N GLU A 31 5.58 32.39 14.31
CA GLU A 31 4.57 33.21 13.62
C GLU A 31 4.97 33.68 12.19
N LEU A 32 6.25 33.48 11.81
CA LEU A 32 6.92 33.85 10.57
C LEU A 32 6.50 33.06 9.31
N ILE A 33 5.77 31.95 9.42
CA ILE A 33 5.32 31.17 8.25
C ILE A 33 3.80 31.21 8.16
N ARG A 34 3.25 32.42 8.04
CA ARG A 34 1.87 32.65 7.59
C ARG A 34 1.91 33.31 6.23
N ILE A 35 1.00 32.90 5.33
CA ILE A 35 0.86 33.53 4.01
C ILE A 35 0.48 35.01 4.20
N PRO A 36 1.21 35.98 3.62
CA PRO A 36 0.90 37.40 3.76
C PRO A 36 -0.51 37.74 3.28
N LYS A 37 -1.16 38.73 3.91
CA LYS A 37 -2.54 39.12 3.55
C LYS A 37 -2.67 39.53 2.09
N GLU A 38 -1.68 40.25 1.53
CA GLU A 38 -1.72 40.62 0.10
C GLU A 38 -1.70 39.38 -0.80
N THR A 39 -0.93 38.35 -0.42
CA THR A 39 -0.88 37.08 -1.18
C THR A 39 -2.22 36.37 -1.14
N ILE A 40 -2.90 36.37 0.00
CA ILE A 40 -4.24 35.78 0.15
C ILE A 40 -5.26 36.50 -0.74
N GLU A 41 -5.21 37.84 -0.81
CA GLU A 41 -6.07 38.61 -1.69
C GLU A 41 -5.81 38.33 -3.18
N ILE A 42 -4.55 38.20 -3.58
CA ILE A 42 -4.19 37.81 -4.96
C ILE A 42 -4.69 36.39 -5.25
N LEU A 43 -4.54 35.44 -4.32
CA LEU A 43 -5.07 34.10 -4.46
C LEU A 43 -6.58 34.13 -4.71
N LYS A 44 -7.33 34.87 -3.89
CA LYS A 44 -8.80 34.97 -3.99
C LYS A 44 -9.27 35.63 -5.28
N ASN A 45 -8.62 36.70 -5.71
CA ASN A 45 -9.13 37.57 -6.78
C ASN A 45 -8.54 37.28 -8.17
N GLN A 46 -7.36 36.63 -8.24
CA GLN A 46 -6.63 36.43 -9.49
C GLN A 46 -6.33 34.96 -9.80
N VAL A 47 -6.19 34.11 -8.78
CA VAL A 47 -5.89 32.68 -8.96
C VAL A 47 -7.18 31.86 -8.96
N PHE A 48 -7.96 31.98 -7.88
CA PHE A 48 -9.33 31.50 -7.83
C PHE A 48 -10.22 32.39 -8.69
N GLY A 49 -11.19 31.79 -9.37
CA GLY A 49 -12.04 32.49 -10.32
C GLY A 49 -13.43 31.89 -10.42
N PHE A 50 -14.34 32.65 -11.03
CA PHE A 50 -15.73 32.24 -11.26
C PHE A 50 -15.85 31.01 -12.16
N ASP A 51 -14.82 30.72 -12.96
CA ASP A 51 -14.75 29.59 -13.88
C ASP A 51 -14.00 28.37 -13.31
N THR A 52 -13.49 28.44 -12.07
CA THR A 52 -12.70 27.39 -11.44
C THR A 52 -13.20 27.01 -10.04
N PHE A 53 -12.97 27.86 -9.05
CA PHE A 53 -13.36 27.66 -7.66
C PHE A 53 -13.77 28.99 -7.06
N PHE A 54 -15.05 29.13 -6.72
CA PHE A 54 -15.61 30.36 -6.18
C PHE A 54 -15.49 30.36 -4.65
N VAL A 55 -14.51 31.10 -4.13
CA VAL A 55 -14.22 31.21 -2.70
C VAL A 55 -15.33 31.96 -1.96
N THR A 56 -15.93 31.32 -0.95
CA THR A 56 -16.94 31.90 -0.07
C THR A 56 -16.38 32.31 1.28
N SER A 57 -15.42 31.56 1.81
CA SER A 57 -14.72 31.89 3.06
C SER A 57 -13.31 31.32 3.06
N GLN A 58 -12.49 31.77 4.02
CA GLN A 58 -11.12 31.30 4.19
C GLN A 58 -10.81 31.16 5.68
N ASP A 59 -10.05 30.13 6.03
CA ASP A 59 -9.63 29.81 7.39
C ASP A 59 -8.10 29.59 7.41
N PRO A 60 -7.36 30.10 8.42
CA PRO A 60 -5.95 29.76 8.60
C PRO A 60 -5.75 28.25 8.80
N TYR A 61 -4.72 27.66 8.19
CA TYR A 61 -4.59 26.20 8.17
C TYR A 61 -3.14 25.71 8.02
N GLU A 62 -2.57 25.05 9.04
CA GLU A 62 -1.24 24.36 9.01
C GLU A 62 -0.11 25.16 8.32
N GLY A 63 0.03 26.47 8.63
CA GLY A 63 1.03 27.36 8.02
C GLY A 63 0.64 27.91 6.62
N GLY A 64 -0.51 27.49 6.10
CA GLY A 64 -1.16 27.97 4.89
C GLY A 64 -2.58 28.50 5.13
N VAL A 65 -3.40 28.43 4.09
CA VAL A 65 -4.78 28.91 4.08
C VAL A 65 -5.69 27.88 3.42
N LEU A 66 -6.81 27.59 4.09
CA LEU A 66 -7.89 26.77 3.58
C LEU A 66 -8.97 27.69 3.02
N PHE A 67 -9.35 27.47 1.76
CA PHE A 67 -10.42 28.19 1.08
C PHE A 67 -11.63 27.28 0.94
N LYS A 68 -12.75 27.68 1.54
CA LYS A 68 -14.06 27.06 1.36
C LYS A 68 -14.79 27.78 0.24
N GLY A 69 -15.53 27.02 -0.57
CA GLY A 69 -16.18 27.59 -1.74
C GLY A 69 -16.92 26.56 -2.57
N ASN A 70 -17.29 26.98 -3.77
CA ASN A 70 -17.98 26.14 -4.74
C ASN A 70 -17.06 25.88 -5.93
N LEU A 71 -16.72 24.61 -6.15
CA LEU A 71 -16.05 24.17 -7.37
C LEU A 71 -16.96 24.42 -8.58
N ARG A 72 -16.38 24.87 -9.69
CA ARG A 72 -17.08 25.18 -10.93
C ARG A 72 -16.54 24.25 -12.02
N GLY A 73 -17.45 23.56 -12.73
CA GLY A 73 -17.07 22.59 -13.77
C GLY A 73 -16.40 21.33 -13.22
N GLN A 74 -15.61 20.67 -14.07
CA GLN A 74 -14.87 19.45 -13.70
C GLN A 74 -13.66 19.77 -12.82
N ALA A 75 -13.45 18.97 -11.77
CA ALA A 75 -12.39 19.20 -10.78
C ALA A 75 -10.99 19.25 -11.40
N ALA A 76 -10.63 18.26 -12.23
CA ALA A 76 -9.33 18.22 -12.92
C ALA A 76 -9.06 19.48 -13.75
N THR A 77 -10.00 19.91 -14.60
CA THR A 77 -9.83 21.11 -15.43
C THR A 77 -9.71 22.37 -14.58
N SER A 78 -10.48 22.47 -13.51
CA SER A 78 -10.42 23.60 -12.58
C SER A 78 -9.10 23.61 -11.81
N TYR A 79 -8.61 22.45 -11.36
CA TYR A 79 -7.30 22.32 -10.73
C TYR A 79 -6.18 22.81 -11.64
N GLU A 80 -6.13 22.33 -12.90
CA GLU A 80 -5.09 22.73 -13.86
C GLU A 80 -5.06 24.24 -14.10
N LYS A 81 -6.23 24.87 -14.26
CA LYS A 81 -6.34 26.32 -14.41
C LYS A 81 -5.85 27.08 -13.18
N ILE A 82 -6.24 26.65 -11.98
CA ILE A 82 -5.81 27.28 -10.72
C ILE A 82 -4.31 27.09 -10.54
N ALA A 83 -3.79 25.88 -10.75
CA ALA A 83 -2.37 25.57 -10.66
C ALA A 83 -1.54 26.41 -11.64
N LYS A 84 -1.99 26.57 -12.88
CA LYS A 84 -1.33 27.43 -13.88
C LYS A 84 -1.32 28.90 -13.44
N ARG A 85 -2.47 29.44 -13.02
CA ARG A 85 -2.55 30.83 -12.51
C ARG A 85 -1.67 31.05 -11.29
N MET A 86 -1.57 30.04 -10.41
CA MET A 86 -0.70 30.08 -9.23
C MET A 86 0.78 30.09 -9.65
N GLN A 87 1.16 29.22 -10.59
CA GLN A 87 2.52 29.18 -11.14
C GLN A 87 2.91 30.51 -11.81
N ASP A 88 2.01 31.10 -12.61
CA ASP A 88 2.26 32.36 -13.32
C ASP A 88 2.45 33.54 -12.34
N LYS A 89 1.80 33.50 -11.16
CA LYS A 89 1.84 34.59 -10.17
C LYS A 89 2.93 34.44 -9.12
N PHE A 90 3.19 33.22 -8.67
CA PHE A 90 4.02 32.94 -7.51
C PHE A 90 5.15 31.95 -7.78
N GLY A 91 5.26 31.44 -9.01
CA GLY A 91 6.17 30.36 -9.34
C GLY A 91 5.98 29.16 -8.42
N ASP A 92 7.10 28.61 -7.95
CA ASP A 92 7.15 27.39 -7.14
C ASP A 92 6.98 27.63 -5.61
N ALA A 93 6.63 28.86 -5.20
CA ALA A 93 6.61 29.25 -3.80
C ALA A 93 5.51 28.56 -2.97
N TYR A 94 4.37 28.26 -3.60
CA TYR A 94 3.20 27.68 -2.96
C TYR A 94 2.78 26.38 -3.65
N LYS A 95 2.08 25.53 -2.90
CA LYS A 95 1.46 24.32 -3.41
C LYS A 95 -0.04 24.36 -3.18
N LEU A 96 -0.79 24.01 -4.23
CA LEU A 96 -2.24 23.86 -4.22
C LEU A 96 -2.63 22.39 -4.01
N PHE A 97 -3.58 22.19 -3.10
CA PHE A 97 -4.33 20.96 -2.94
C PHE A 97 -5.82 21.24 -3.16
N LEU A 98 -6.50 20.39 -3.92
CA LEU A 98 -7.94 20.43 -4.10
C LEU A 98 -8.53 19.12 -3.57
N LEU A 99 -9.25 19.22 -2.46
CA LEU A 99 -9.56 18.10 -1.57
C LEU A 99 -11.06 18.06 -1.23
N VAL A 100 -11.50 16.96 -0.64
CA VAL A 100 -12.83 16.80 -0.07
C VAL A 100 -12.75 17.06 1.44
N ASN A 101 -13.55 18.00 1.94
CA ASN A 101 -13.62 18.29 3.36
C ASN A 101 -14.20 17.08 4.14
N PRO A 102 -13.49 16.54 5.15
CA PRO A 102 -13.97 15.39 5.92
C PRO A 102 -15.31 15.63 6.64
N GLU A 103 -15.61 16.87 7.02
CA GLU A 103 -16.81 17.20 7.81
C GLU A 103 -18.09 17.20 6.98
N ASP A 104 -18.08 17.81 5.79
CA ASP A 104 -19.29 18.07 5.00
C ASP A 104 -19.24 17.55 3.55
N ASP A 105 -18.19 16.82 3.18
CA ASP A 105 -17.94 16.26 1.84
C ASP A 105 -17.90 17.31 0.71
N LYS A 106 -17.72 18.59 1.04
CA LYS A 106 -17.61 19.65 0.04
C LYS A 106 -16.17 19.85 -0.45
N PRO A 107 -16.00 20.25 -1.72
CA PRO A 107 -14.71 20.68 -2.25
C PRO A 107 -14.08 21.82 -1.44
N VAL A 108 -12.81 21.68 -1.07
CA VAL A 108 -11.98 22.72 -0.44
C VAL A 108 -10.64 22.84 -1.15
N ALA A 109 -10.13 24.07 -1.25
CA ALA A 109 -8.81 24.32 -1.79
C ALA A 109 -7.86 24.73 -0.66
N VAL A 110 -6.74 24.03 -0.52
CA VAL A 110 -5.73 24.33 0.51
C VAL A 110 -4.46 24.81 -0.19
N VAL A 111 -3.94 25.95 0.26
CA VAL A 111 -2.70 26.53 -0.26
C VAL A 111 -1.69 26.65 0.86
N VAL A 112 -0.53 26.02 0.70
CA VAL A 112 0.53 26.03 1.70
C VAL A 112 1.88 26.43 1.07
N PRO A 113 2.79 27.09 1.81
CA PRO A 113 4.14 27.36 1.34
C PRO A 113 4.90 26.05 1.07
N ARG A 114 5.59 25.92 -0.06
CA ARG A 114 6.28 24.67 -0.41
C ARG A 114 7.34 24.22 0.61
N LYS A 115 7.89 25.17 1.37
CA LYS A 115 8.88 24.90 2.43
C LYS A 115 8.31 24.05 3.58
N THR A 116 7.00 24.11 3.83
CA THR A 116 6.35 23.30 4.89
C THR A 116 6.12 21.85 4.46
N LEU A 117 6.33 21.52 3.17
CA LEU A 117 6.12 20.19 2.60
C LEU A 117 7.42 19.41 2.40
N GLN A 118 8.56 19.92 2.88
CA GLN A 118 9.84 19.22 2.76
C GLN A 118 9.87 18.04 3.74
N PRO A 119 10.15 16.81 3.25
CA PRO A 119 10.26 15.65 4.14
C PRO A 119 11.42 15.82 5.12
N GLU A 120 11.24 15.35 6.35
CA GLU A 120 12.33 15.27 7.33
C GLU A 120 13.48 14.44 6.75
N THR A 121 14.68 15.00 6.73
CA THR A 121 15.90 14.25 6.42
C THR A 121 16.15 13.26 7.56
N THR A 122 16.08 11.96 7.28
CA THR A 122 16.39 10.92 8.27
C THR A 122 17.86 10.98 8.66
N ALA A 123 18.16 10.71 9.93
CA ALA A 123 19.53 10.70 10.46
C ALA A 123 20.44 9.64 9.81
N VAL A 124 19.85 8.60 9.20
CA VAL A 124 20.55 7.51 8.50
C VAL A 124 20.28 7.63 6.99
N PRO A 125 21.31 7.52 6.13
CA PRO A 125 21.12 7.47 4.68
C PRO A 125 20.20 6.30 4.29
N GLU A 126 19.19 6.58 3.47
CA GLU A 126 18.17 5.60 3.08
C GLU A 126 18.77 4.31 2.50
N TRP A 127 19.81 4.44 1.68
CA TRP A 127 20.55 3.33 1.06
C TRP A 127 21.24 2.40 2.07
N PHE A 128 21.73 2.93 3.19
CA PHE A 128 22.36 2.11 4.21
C PHE A 128 21.32 1.24 4.93
N ALA A 129 20.19 1.84 5.31
CA ALA A 129 19.08 1.10 5.90
C ALA A 129 18.52 0.06 4.91
N ALA A 130 18.35 0.42 3.63
CA ALA A 130 17.89 -0.51 2.60
C ALA A 130 18.85 -1.70 2.42
N GLY A 131 20.17 -1.44 2.44
CA GLY A 131 21.18 -2.50 2.39
C GLY A 131 21.13 -3.45 3.59
N ALA A 132 20.97 -2.92 4.81
CA ALA A 132 20.85 -3.73 6.02
C ALA A 132 19.59 -4.61 5.99
N PHE A 133 18.44 -4.02 5.67
CA PHE A 133 17.16 -4.73 5.51
C PHE A 133 17.21 -5.78 4.41
N GLY A 134 17.87 -5.47 3.28
CA GLY A 134 18.11 -6.40 2.18
C GLY A 134 18.96 -7.60 2.58
N LEU A 135 20.05 -7.39 3.35
CA LEU A 135 20.91 -8.46 3.83
C LEU A 135 20.15 -9.39 4.78
N VAL A 136 19.41 -8.84 5.74
CA VAL A 136 18.59 -9.64 6.67
C VAL A 136 17.51 -10.39 5.91
N THR A 137 16.87 -9.77 4.90
CA THR A 137 15.87 -10.43 4.07
C THR A 137 16.46 -11.58 3.25
N ALA A 138 17.65 -11.40 2.67
CA ALA A 138 18.34 -12.48 1.96
C ALA A 138 18.59 -13.67 2.89
N PHE A 139 19.03 -13.40 4.13
CA PHE A 139 19.22 -14.44 5.14
C PHE A 139 17.91 -15.15 5.52
N THR A 140 16.83 -14.43 5.77
CA THR A 140 15.53 -15.03 6.12
C THR A 140 14.90 -15.79 4.96
N LEU A 141 15.11 -15.35 3.71
CA LEU A 141 14.68 -16.09 2.52
C LEU A 141 15.43 -17.43 2.38
N LEU A 142 16.73 -17.45 2.61
CA LEU A 142 17.50 -18.70 2.58
C LEU A 142 17.05 -19.64 3.71
N LEU A 143 16.94 -19.13 4.93
CA LEU A 143 16.54 -19.91 6.11
C LEU A 143 15.16 -20.53 5.95
N ARG A 144 14.19 -19.76 5.46
CA ARG A 144 12.80 -20.23 5.30
C ARG A 144 12.72 -21.48 4.43
N ASN A 145 13.61 -21.62 3.45
CA ASN A 145 13.57 -22.73 2.50
C ASN A 145 14.37 -23.97 2.95
N VAL A 146 14.93 -23.96 4.17
CA VAL A 146 15.70 -25.08 4.72
C VAL A 146 15.05 -25.55 6.04
N PRO A 147 14.26 -26.63 6.04
CA PRO A 147 13.55 -27.10 7.24
C PRO A 147 14.45 -27.34 8.46
N ALA A 148 15.66 -27.85 8.26
CA ALA A 148 16.63 -28.10 9.33
C ALA A 148 17.07 -26.80 10.04
N LEU A 149 17.14 -25.67 9.32
CA LEU A 149 17.53 -24.39 9.90
C LEU A 149 16.37 -23.70 10.63
N GLN A 150 15.13 -24.10 10.36
CA GLN A 150 13.97 -23.63 11.12
C GLN A 150 13.91 -24.24 12.53
N SER A 151 14.35 -25.49 12.70
CA SER A 151 14.36 -26.18 14.00
C SER A 151 15.61 -25.91 14.82
N ASN A 152 16.74 -25.62 14.19
CA ASN A 152 17.99 -25.27 14.89
C ASN A 152 18.81 -24.24 14.10
N LEU A 153 18.55 -22.96 14.34
CA LEU A 153 19.24 -21.84 13.69
C LEU A 153 20.77 -21.92 13.81
N LEU A 154 21.29 -22.41 14.95
CA LEU A 154 22.73 -22.47 15.22
C LEU A 154 23.46 -23.45 14.31
N SER A 155 22.76 -24.44 13.74
CA SER A 155 23.34 -25.38 12.77
C SER A 155 23.83 -24.70 11.49
N THR A 156 23.35 -23.49 11.19
CA THR A 156 23.85 -22.66 10.07
C THR A 156 25.33 -22.30 10.24
N PHE A 157 25.80 -22.11 11.48
CA PHE A 157 27.20 -21.79 11.76
C PHE A 157 28.11 -23.01 11.65
N ASP A 158 27.56 -24.21 11.89
CA ASP A 158 28.30 -25.46 11.80
C ASP A 158 28.38 -25.99 10.36
N ASN A 159 27.40 -25.64 9.50
CA ASN A 159 27.37 -26.08 8.11
C ASN A 159 26.75 -25.04 7.17
N LEU A 160 27.58 -24.14 6.63
CA LEU A 160 27.15 -23.13 5.65
C LEU A 160 26.61 -23.73 4.35
N ASP A 161 26.94 -24.99 4.02
CA ASP A 161 26.45 -25.61 2.78
C ASP A 161 24.93 -25.83 2.81
N LEU A 162 24.31 -25.93 4.00
CA LEU A 162 22.85 -26.02 4.16
C LEU A 162 22.12 -24.81 3.57
N LEU A 163 22.75 -23.63 3.49
CA LEU A 163 22.14 -22.46 2.88
C LEU A 163 21.96 -22.61 1.36
N LYS A 164 22.74 -23.49 0.70
CA LYS A 164 22.60 -23.77 -0.73
C LYS A 164 21.27 -24.44 -1.05
N ASP A 165 20.76 -25.26 -0.14
CA ASP A 165 19.48 -25.96 -0.31
C ASP A 165 18.30 -24.99 -0.31
N GLY A 166 18.43 -23.86 0.39
CA GLY A 166 17.42 -22.79 0.43
C GLY A 166 17.44 -21.86 -0.78
N LEU A 167 18.50 -21.91 -1.60
CA LEU A 167 18.73 -20.95 -2.68
C LEU A 167 17.63 -20.96 -3.76
N PRO A 168 17.14 -22.11 -4.27
CA PRO A 168 16.12 -22.12 -5.32
C PRO A 168 14.82 -21.41 -4.90
N GLY A 169 14.32 -21.72 -3.69
CA GLY A 169 13.13 -21.06 -3.16
C GLY A 169 13.34 -19.59 -2.86
N ALA A 170 14.51 -19.22 -2.32
CA ALA A 170 14.87 -17.82 -2.10
C ALA A 170 14.89 -17.01 -3.40
N LEU A 171 15.44 -17.58 -4.48
CA LEU A 171 15.47 -16.96 -5.81
C LEU A 171 14.07 -16.79 -6.40
N VAL A 172 13.18 -17.78 -6.26
CA VAL A 172 11.79 -17.68 -6.72
C VAL A 172 11.05 -16.56 -5.98
N THR A 173 11.16 -16.51 -4.65
CA THR A 173 10.53 -15.44 -3.86
C THR A 173 11.13 -14.08 -4.21
N ALA A 174 12.47 -13.97 -4.30
CA ALA A 174 13.13 -12.73 -4.70
C ALA A 174 12.73 -12.26 -6.10
N LEU A 175 12.54 -13.19 -7.04
CA LEU A 175 12.04 -12.89 -8.38
C LEU A 175 10.62 -12.32 -8.34
N LEU A 176 9.73 -12.88 -7.52
CA LEU A 176 8.36 -12.38 -7.35
C LEU A 176 8.33 -10.98 -6.71
N LEU A 177 9.14 -10.75 -5.67
CA LEU A 177 9.29 -9.43 -5.07
C LEU A 177 9.87 -8.41 -6.06
N GLY A 178 10.88 -8.83 -6.83
CA GLY A 178 11.49 -8.00 -7.87
C GLY A 178 10.50 -7.65 -8.97
N ALA A 179 9.70 -8.59 -9.45
CA ALA A 179 8.66 -8.34 -10.44
C ALA A 179 7.60 -7.36 -9.94
N HIS A 180 7.17 -7.51 -8.68
CA HIS A 180 6.28 -6.58 -8.02
C HIS A 180 6.87 -5.16 -7.98
N GLU A 181 8.10 -5.00 -7.48
CA GLU A 181 8.73 -3.68 -7.38
C GLU A 181 8.99 -3.05 -8.75
N LEU A 182 9.39 -3.84 -9.73
CA LEU A 182 9.54 -3.38 -11.12
C LEU A 182 8.21 -2.87 -11.69
N GLY A 183 7.08 -3.51 -11.35
CA GLY A 183 5.74 -3.03 -11.70
C GLY A 183 5.50 -1.60 -11.22
N HIS A 184 5.77 -1.34 -9.93
CA HIS A 184 5.70 0.01 -9.35
C HIS A 184 6.59 1.00 -10.09
N ILE A 185 7.87 0.67 -10.30
CA ILE A 185 8.86 1.55 -10.92
C ILE A 185 8.47 1.92 -12.36
N LEU A 186 8.06 0.94 -13.15
CA LEU A 186 7.70 1.14 -14.56
C LEU A 186 6.51 2.10 -14.71
N VAL A 187 5.49 1.95 -13.87
CA VAL A 187 4.30 2.78 -13.94
C VAL A 187 4.53 4.15 -13.30
N ALA A 188 5.28 4.23 -12.19
CA ALA A 188 5.60 5.50 -11.53
C ALA A 188 6.30 6.50 -12.46
N LYS A 189 7.19 6.00 -13.34
CA LYS A 189 7.85 6.82 -14.36
C LYS A 189 6.86 7.49 -15.33
N SER A 190 5.76 6.82 -15.67
CA SER A 190 4.74 7.34 -16.59
C SER A 190 3.74 8.30 -15.93
N THR A 191 3.60 8.24 -14.60
CA THR A 191 2.65 9.06 -13.83
C THR A 191 3.30 10.24 -13.09
N GLY A 192 4.61 10.42 -13.24
CA GLY A 192 5.35 11.48 -12.54
C GLY A 192 5.50 11.24 -11.04
N ILE A 193 5.21 10.02 -10.57
CA ILE A 193 5.41 9.60 -9.19
C ILE A 193 6.89 9.21 -9.02
N LYS A 194 7.51 9.73 -7.96
CA LYS A 194 8.89 9.42 -7.59
C LYS A 194 8.87 8.45 -6.43
N LEU A 195 9.56 7.34 -6.61
CA LEU A 195 9.73 6.32 -5.60
C LEU A 195 11.10 6.48 -4.94
N GLY A 196 11.15 6.22 -3.64
CA GLY A 196 12.39 6.11 -2.87
C GLY A 196 13.05 4.75 -3.08
N VAL A 197 14.05 4.46 -2.25
CA VAL A 197 14.71 3.15 -2.26
C VAL A 197 13.77 2.10 -1.64
N PRO A 198 13.57 0.93 -2.27
CA PRO A 198 12.76 -0.14 -1.70
C PRO A 198 13.43 -0.75 -0.47
N TYR A 199 12.69 -0.87 0.63
CA TYR A 199 13.11 -1.57 1.83
C TYR A 199 12.53 -2.98 1.84
N PHE A 200 13.38 -3.99 1.68
CA PHE A 200 12.95 -5.39 1.83
C PHE A 200 12.71 -5.71 3.29
N VAL A 201 11.49 -6.08 3.64
CA VAL A 201 11.12 -6.35 5.03
C VAL A 201 11.30 -7.85 5.31
N PRO A 202 12.22 -8.24 6.20
CA PRO A 202 12.47 -9.65 6.50
C PRO A 202 11.31 -10.25 7.30
N SER A 203 11.01 -11.54 7.02
CA SER A 203 10.03 -12.32 7.77
C SER A 203 10.65 -13.62 8.24
N TRP A 204 10.53 -13.92 9.53
CA TRP A 204 10.88 -15.25 10.02
C TRP A 204 9.91 -16.32 9.50
N GLN A 205 8.63 -15.96 9.36
CA GLN A 205 7.57 -16.90 9.04
C GLN A 205 7.44 -17.23 7.56
N ILE A 206 7.72 -16.29 6.65
CA ILE A 206 7.57 -16.55 5.21
C ILE A 206 8.76 -16.05 4.39
N GLY A 207 9.88 -15.75 5.05
CA GLY A 207 11.11 -15.25 4.43
C GLY A 207 11.10 -13.73 4.20
N SER A 208 10.01 -13.16 3.67
CA SER A 208 9.86 -11.71 3.51
C SER A 208 8.40 -11.25 3.59
N PHE A 209 8.18 -10.01 4.06
CA PHE A 209 6.91 -9.28 3.97
C PHE A 209 6.73 -8.54 2.63
N GLY A 210 7.71 -8.65 1.74
CA GLY A 210 7.80 -7.87 0.53
C GLY A 210 8.63 -6.60 0.72
N THR A 211 8.38 -5.61 -0.14
CA THR A 211 9.09 -4.35 -0.18
C THR A 211 8.21 -3.22 0.32
N ILE A 212 8.80 -2.31 1.10
CA ILE A 212 8.18 -1.02 1.41
C ILE A 212 8.90 0.03 0.57
N THR A 213 8.19 0.55 -0.43
CA THR A 213 8.69 1.63 -1.27
C THR A 213 7.88 2.89 -1.02
N ARG A 214 8.59 3.92 -0.56
CA ARG A 214 7.99 5.21 -0.21
C ARG A 214 7.77 6.03 -1.47
N ILE A 215 6.64 6.72 -1.54
CA ILE A 215 6.43 7.80 -2.51
C ILE A 215 7.04 9.07 -1.92
N ILE A 216 7.98 9.69 -2.64
CA ILE A 216 8.77 10.83 -2.11
C ILE A 216 8.30 12.19 -2.63
N ASN A 217 7.30 12.22 -3.52
CA ASN A 217 6.68 13.45 -4.00
C ASN A 217 5.16 13.43 -3.80
N ILE A 218 4.55 14.62 -3.90
CA ILE A 218 3.10 14.75 -3.86
C ILE A 218 2.54 14.18 -5.16
N VAL A 219 1.68 13.17 -5.02
CA VAL A 219 1.04 12.50 -6.16
C VAL A 219 0.02 13.47 -6.81
N PRO A 220 -0.06 13.53 -8.15
CA PRO A 220 -0.91 14.53 -8.81
C PRO A 220 -2.41 14.31 -8.59
N LYS A 221 -2.91 13.10 -8.88
CA LYS A 221 -4.34 12.77 -8.83
C LYS A 221 -4.57 11.31 -8.44
N ARG A 222 -5.79 11.00 -8.00
CA ARG A 222 -6.17 9.64 -7.54
C ARG A 222 -5.92 8.57 -8.60
N GLU A 223 -6.15 8.87 -9.87
CA GLU A 223 -5.88 7.94 -10.97
C GLU A 223 -4.39 7.53 -11.05
N ASP A 224 -3.47 8.46 -10.83
CA ASP A 224 -2.03 8.17 -10.91
C ASP A 224 -1.57 7.30 -9.74
N LEU A 225 -2.14 7.54 -8.55
CA LEU A 225 -1.94 6.67 -7.40
C LEU A 225 -2.48 5.27 -7.65
N LEU A 226 -3.69 5.16 -8.24
CA LEU A 226 -4.31 3.87 -8.56
C LEU A 226 -3.45 3.06 -9.53
N LYS A 227 -2.93 3.70 -10.58
CA LYS A 227 -2.05 3.03 -11.56
C LYS A 227 -0.81 2.46 -10.88
N VAL A 228 -0.13 3.23 -10.03
CA VAL A 228 1.07 2.73 -9.33
C VAL A 228 0.69 1.63 -8.34
N ALA A 229 -0.29 1.88 -7.46
CA ALA A 229 -0.69 0.91 -6.43
C ALA A 229 -1.20 -0.43 -7.00
N THR A 230 -1.74 -0.45 -8.23
CA THR A 230 -2.14 -1.68 -8.91
C THR A 230 -1.00 -2.37 -9.66
N ALA A 231 0.01 -1.63 -10.11
CA ALA A 231 1.05 -2.14 -10.99
C ALA A 231 1.90 -3.24 -10.34
N GLY A 232 2.37 -3.00 -9.11
CA GLY A 232 3.16 -3.98 -8.38
C GLY A 232 2.39 -5.27 -8.11
N PRO A 233 1.20 -5.20 -7.49
CA PRO A 233 0.37 -6.38 -7.28
C PRO A 233 0.01 -7.13 -8.56
N LEU A 234 -0.33 -6.45 -9.66
CA LEU A 234 -0.62 -7.13 -10.93
C LEU A 234 0.60 -7.89 -11.47
N ALA A 235 1.79 -7.29 -11.42
CA ALA A 235 3.02 -7.95 -11.86
C ALA A 235 3.34 -9.17 -10.98
N GLY A 236 3.23 -9.02 -9.65
CA GLY A 236 3.46 -10.09 -8.68
C GLY A 236 2.47 -11.25 -8.83
N PHE A 237 1.17 -10.96 -8.96
CA PHE A 237 0.14 -11.99 -9.16
C PHE A 237 0.31 -12.70 -10.49
N SER A 238 0.58 -11.97 -11.57
CA SER A 238 0.74 -12.56 -12.90
C SER A 238 1.90 -13.54 -12.93
N LEU A 239 3.08 -13.13 -12.43
CA LEU A 239 4.23 -14.03 -12.39
C LEU A 239 4.02 -15.18 -11.40
N GLY A 240 3.44 -14.91 -10.23
CA GLY A 240 3.15 -15.94 -9.23
C GLY A 240 2.19 -17.01 -9.74
N LEU A 241 1.13 -16.62 -10.46
CA LEU A 241 0.19 -17.54 -11.09
C LEU A 241 0.87 -18.39 -12.17
N VAL A 242 1.70 -17.79 -13.01
CA VAL A 242 2.46 -18.52 -14.04
C VAL A 242 3.38 -19.56 -13.39
N LEU A 243 4.14 -19.18 -12.36
CA LEU A 243 5.03 -20.10 -11.66
C LEU A 243 4.28 -21.19 -10.90
N LEU A 244 3.13 -20.87 -10.30
CA LEU A 244 2.27 -21.84 -9.62
C LEU A 244 1.77 -22.91 -10.59
N LEU A 245 1.23 -22.48 -11.74
CA LEU A 245 0.76 -23.40 -12.79
C LEU A 245 1.91 -24.24 -13.36
N LEU A 246 3.07 -23.63 -13.61
CA LEU A 246 4.26 -24.35 -14.05
C LEU A 246 4.69 -25.39 -13.01
N GLY A 247 4.60 -25.09 -11.71
CA GLY A 247 4.90 -26.03 -10.65
C GLY A 247 3.99 -27.26 -10.64
N PHE A 248 2.71 -27.12 -11.00
CA PHE A 248 1.82 -28.26 -11.14
C PHE A 248 2.06 -29.08 -12.41
N ILE A 249 2.54 -28.45 -13.49
CA ILE A 249 2.73 -29.09 -14.81
C ILE A 249 4.11 -29.75 -14.92
N VAL A 250 5.15 -29.13 -14.36
CA VAL A 250 6.54 -29.59 -14.48
C VAL A 250 6.85 -30.56 -13.35
N PRO A 251 7.26 -31.82 -13.66
CA PRO A 251 7.57 -32.79 -12.63
C PRO A 251 8.79 -32.36 -11.79
N PRO A 252 8.93 -32.84 -10.55
CA PRO A 252 10.10 -32.58 -9.73
C PRO A 252 11.39 -33.10 -10.36
N ASN A 253 12.47 -32.32 -10.27
CA ASN A 253 13.76 -32.65 -10.89
C ASN A 253 14.42 -33.90 -10.28
N ASP A 254 14.16 -34.17 -9.00
CA ASP A 254 14.64 -35.35 -8.27
C ASP A 254 13.72 -36.58 -8.46
N GLY A 255 12.60 -36.41 -9.18
CA GLY A 255 11.57 -37.44 -9.38
C GLY A 255 10.72 -37.74 -8.14
N ILE A 256 10.99 -37.11 -7.00
CA ILE A 256 10.31 -37.37 -5.72
C ILE A 256 9.46 -36.17 -5.32
N GLY A 257 9.96 -34.94 -5.50
CA GLY A 257 9.28 -33.71 -5.10
C GLY A 257 9.09 -33.55 -3.60
N VAL A 258 8.20 -32.64 -3.23
CA VAL A 258 7.81 -32.43 -1.83
C VAL A 258 6.48 -33.15 -1.60
N LEU A 259 6.47 -34.03 -0.62
CA LEU A 259 5.27 -34.71 -0.16
C LEU A 259 4.48 -33.75 0.73
N VAL A 260 3.29 -33.37 0.30
CA VAL A 260 2.37 -32.50 1.04
C VAL A 260 1.03 -33.20 1.23
N ASP A 261 0.40 -32.97 2.38
CA ASP A 261 -0.99 -33.38 2.57
C ASP A 261 -1.90 -32.50 1.72
N ALA A 262 -2.93 -33.10 1.11
CA ALA A 262 -3.91 -32.37 0.32
C ALA A 262 -4.55 -31.19 1.08
N SER A 263 -4.68 -31.27 2.40
CA SER A 263 -5.24 -30.23 3.24
C SER A 263 -4.46 -28.92 3.22
N VAL A 264 -3.17 -28.93 2.85
CA VAL A 264 -2.37 -27.70 2.69
C VAL A 264 -3.02 -26.74 1.69
N PHE A 265 -3.71 -27.26 0.68
CA PHE A 265 -4.39 -26.46 -0.32
C PHE A 265 -5.70 -25.82 0.19
N HIS A 266 -6.19 -26.18 1.39
CA HIS A 266 -7.30 -25.48 2.04
C HIS A 266 -6.94 -24.09 2.56
N GLU A 267 -5.66 -23.80 2.75
CA GLU A 267 -5.18 -22.52 3.26
C GLU A 267 -5.38 -21.36 2.27
N SER A 268 -5.75 -21.63 1.02
CA SER A 268 -5.97 -20.60 0.00
C SER A 268 -7.02 -21.02 -1.03
N PHE A 269 -8.05 -20.20 -1.22
CA PHE A 269 -9.13 -20.43 -2.16
C PHE A 269 -8.59 -20.48 -3.59
N LEU A 270 -7.69 -19.55 -3.94
CA LEU A 270 -7.04 -19.52 -5.24
C LEU A 270 -6.16 -20.77 -5.45
N ALA A 271 -5.25 -21.06 -4.51
CA ALA A 271 -4.31 -22.17 -4.68
C ALA A 271 -5.04 -23.52 -4.67
N GLY A 272 -5.99 -23.71 -3.76
CA GLY A 272 -6.83 -24.92 -3.69
C GLY A 272 -7.77 -25.08 -4.86
N GLY A 273 -8.36 -24.00 -5.36
CA GLY A 273 -9.15 -24.02 -6.58
C GLY A 273 -8.31 -24.46 -7.79
N ILE A 274 -7.13 -23.87 -7.98
CA ILE A 274 -6.19 -24.26 -9.05
C ILE A 274 -5.72 -25.71 -8.87
N ALA A 275 -5.33 -26.10 -7.66
CA ALA A 275 -4.90 -27.46 -7.36
C ALA A 275 -6.01 -28.46 -7.69
N LYS A 276 -7.26 -28.19 -7.31
CA LYS A 276 -8.39 -29.07 -7.63
C LYS A 276 -8.66 -29.16 -9.12
N LEU A 277 -8.57 -28.04 -9.84
CA LEU A 277 -8.74 -28.01 -11.30
C LEU A 277 -7.63 -28.80 -12.03
N VAL A 278 -6.39 -28.71 -11.57
CA VAL A 278 -5.24 -29.33 -12.25
C VAL A 278 -5.04 -30.80 -11.84
N LEU A 279 -5.15 -31.11 -10.54
CA LEU A 279 -4.91 -32.45 -9.99
C LEU A 279 -6.17 -33.33 -9.99
N GLY A 280 -7.36 -32.73 -10.10
CA GLY A 280 -8.63 -33.45 -10.22
C GLY A 280 -8.88 -34.44 -9.08
N ASN A 281 -9.01 -35.72 -9.43
CA ASN A 281 -9.29 -36.81 -8.47
C ASN A 281 -8.04 -37.27 -7.72
N VAL A 282 -6.83 -36.80 -8.08
CA VAL A 282 -5.62 -37.07 -7.29
C VAL A 282 -5.65 -36.27 -5.99
N LEU A 283 -6.28 -35.09 -6.00
CA LEU A 283 -6.46 -34.26 -4.81
C LEU A 283 -7.66 -34.76 -3.99
N LYS A 284 -7.35 -35.56 -2.95
CA LYS A 284 -8.33 -36.11 -2.00
C LYS A 284 -7.93 -35.85 -0.55
N GLU A 285 -8.93 -35.72 0.32
CA GLU A 285 -8.70 -35.56 1.76
C GLU A 285 -7.84 -36.68 2.36
N GLY A 286 -6.85 -36.33 3.17
CA GLY A 286 -5.92 -37.27 3.80
C GLY A 286 -4.95 -37.98 2.83
N SER A 287 -4.94 -37.60 1.55
CA SER A 287 -3.94 -38.09 0.60
C SER A 287 -2.67 -37.24 0.68
N THR A 288 -1.53 -37.92 0.58
CA THR A 288 -0.23 -37.28 0.39
C THR A 288 0.08 -37.20 -1.09
N ILE A 289 0.40 -36.00 -1.57
CA ILE A 289 0.64 -35.71 -2.97
C ILE A 289 2.09 -35.24 -3.12
N SER A 290 2.79 -35.79 -4.10
CA SER A 290 4.08 -35.25 -4.53
C SER A 290 3.84 -34.05 -5.44
N VAL A 291 4.38 -32.89 -5.04
CA VAL A 291 4.33 -31.67 -5.84
C VAL A 291 5.73 -31.12 -6.09
N ASN A 292 5.90 -30.40 -7.20
CA ASN A 292 7.12 -29.64 -7.43
C ASN A 292 7.27 -28.57 -6.33
N PRO A 293 8.43 -28.42 -5.68
CA PRO A 293 8.69 -27.35 -4.70
C PRO A 293 8.28 -25.95 -5.20
N LEU A 294 8.35 -25.71 -6.52
CA LEU A 294 7.92 -24.47 -7.16
C LEU A 294 6.48 -24.08 -6.82
N VAL A 295 5.58 -25.05 -6.63
CA VAL A 295 4.19 -24.79 -6.21
C VAL A 295 4.15 -24.04 -4.87
N LEU A 296 4.92 -24.51 -3.90
CA LEU A 296 4.96 -23.93 -2.55
C LEU A 296 5.64 -22.56 -2.56
N TRP A 297 6.74 -22.40 -3.31
CA TRP A 297 7.44 -21.12 -3.43
C TRP A 297 6.62 -20.06 -4.17
N ALA A 298 5.96 -20.44 -5.25
CA ALA A 298 5.06 -19.55 -6.00
C ALA A 298 3.86 -19.13 -5.14
N TRP A 299 3.26 -20.08 -4.40
CA TRP A 299 2.18 -19.77 -3.47
C TRP A 299 2.62 -18.84 -2.34
N ALA A 300 3.81 -19.04 -1.76
CA ALA A 300 4.35 -18.12 -0.75
C ALA A 300 4.51 -16.70 -1.31
N GLY A 301 5.00 -16.53 -2.55
CA GLY A 301 5.08 -15.22 -3.19
C GLY A 301 3.72 -14.60 -3.53
N LEU A 302 2.75 -15.42 -3.96
CA LEU A 302 1.35 -14.99 -4.13
C LEU A 302 0.74 -14.50 -2.81
N LEU A 303 1.04 -15.16 -1.70
CA LEU A 303 0.62 -14.77 -0.36
C LEU A 303 1.23 -13.42 0.05
N ILE A 304 2.53 -13.21 -0.17
CA ILE A 304 3.17 -11.91 0.10
C ILE A 304 2.47 -10.79 -0.70
N ASN A 305 2.18 -11.05 -1.96
CA ASN A 305 1.50 -10.11 -2.83
C ASN A 305 0.04 -9.83 -2.40
N ALA A 306 -0.65 -10.87 -1.92
CA ALA A 306 -2.00 -10.77 -1.38
C ALA A 306 -2.05 -9.94 -0.10
N ILE A 307 -1.06 -10.11 0.79
CA ILE A 307 -0.93 -9.30 2.01
C ILE A 307 -0.72 -7.84 1.63
N ASN A 308 0.10 -7.54 0.62
CA ASN A 308 0.24 -6.16 0.13
C ASN A 308 -1.04 -5.57 -0.48
N SER A 309 -1.96 -6.44 -0.91
CA SER A 309 -3.26 -6.07 -1.47
C SER A 309 -4.36 -5.92 -0.40
N ILE A 310 -4.05 -6.12 0.89
CA ILE A 310 -5.01 -5.90 1.98
C ILE A 310 -5.38 -4.40 2.04
N PRO A 311 -6.67 -4.05 2.18
CA PRO A 311 -7.12 -2.66 2.18
C PRO A 311 -6.87 -1.98 3.53
N ALA A 312 -5.60 -1.77 3.87
CA ALA A 312 -5.18 -1.17 5.14
C ALA A 312 -3.99 -0.20 4.99
N GLY A 313 -4.18 1.04 5.43
CA GLY A 313 -3.09 2.02 5.58
C GLY A 313 -2.38 2.34 4.27
N GLU A 314 -1.05 2.37 4.31
CA GLU A 314 -0.20 2.68 3.14
C GLU A 314 0.08 1.48 2.22
N LEU A 315 -0.52 0.32 2.50
CA LEU A 315 -0.47 -0.83 1.59
C LEU A 315 -0.98 -0.48 0.20
N ASP A 316 -0.58 -1.27 -0.79
CA ASP A 316 -1.11 -1.15 -2.14
C ASP A 316 -2.62 -1.29 -2.14
N GLY A 317 -3.18 -2.25 -1.41
CA GLY A 317 -4.63 -2.37 -1.22
C GLY A 317 -5.28 -1.15 -0.58
N GLY A 318 -4.62 -0.54 0.42
CA GLY A 318 -5.08 0.70 1.06
C GLY A 318 -5.08 1.89 0.11
N ARG A 319 -4.01 2.04 -0.68
CA ARG A 319 -3.87 3.06 -1.73
C ARG A 319 -4.89 2.86 -2.86
N ILE A 320 -5.16 1.62 -3.26
CA ILE A 320 -6.24 1.28 -4.20
C ILE A 320 -7.59 1.71 -3.63
N CYS A 321 -7.90 1.34 -2.39
CA CYS A 321 -9.16 1.71 -1.75
C CYS A 321 -9.35 3.24 -1.66
N PHE A 322 -8.32 3.96 -1.25
CA PHE A 322 -8.35 5.42 -1.23
C PHE A 322 -8.50 6.02 -2.62
N ALA A 323 -7.77 5.50 -3.62
CA ALA A 323 -7.86 6.01 -4.98
C ALA A 323 -9.23 5.77 -5.62
N ILE A 324 -9.92 4.66 -5.31
CA ILE A 324 -11.25 4.35 -5.87
C ILE A 324 -12.40 4.99 -5.08
N TRP A 325 -12.38 4.93 -3.74
CA TRP A 325 -13.53 5.32 -2.91
C TRP A 325 -13.28 6.54 -2.00
N GLY A 326 -12.09 7.14 -2.06
CA GLY A 326 -11.74 8.32 -1.27
C GLY A 326 -11.44 8.03 0.21
N ARG A 327 -11.18 9.10 0.97
CA ARG A 327 -10.66 9.02 2.35
C ARG A 327 -11.57 8.30 3.33
N LYS A 328 -12.87 8.65 3.34
CA LYS A 328 -13.83 8.11 4.30
C LYS A 328 -13.97 6.59 4.17
N ALA A 329 -14.17 6.10 2.95
CA ALA A 329 -14.29 4.67 2.68
C ALA A 329 -12.98 3.94 2.98
N SER A 330 -11.83 4.45 2.52
CA SER A 330 -10.52 3.84 2.78
C SER A 330 -10.21 3.74 4.27
N SER A 331 -10.57 4.75 5.07
CA SER A 331 -10.41 4.71 6.53
C SER A 331 -11.28 3.62 7.15
N ARG A 332 -12.51 3.41 6.66
CA ARG A 332 -13.40 2.33 7.14
C ARG A 332 -12.84 0.96 6.78
N PHE A 333 -12.36 0.78 5.54
CA PHE A 333 -11.71 -0.47 5.13
C PHE A 333 -10.45 -0.76 5.94
N THR A 334 -9.63 0.26 6.21
CA THR A 334 -8.44 0.13 7.06
C THR A 334 -8.83 -0.29 8.48
N ALA A 335 -9.82 0.38 9.07
CA ALA A 335 -10.31 0.03 10.40
C ALA A 335 -10.87 -1.40 10.46
N ALA A 336 -11.65 -1.80 9.45
CA ALA A 336 -12.20 -3.14 9.34
C ALA A 336 -11.09 -4.20 9.20
N SER A 337 -10.10 -3.95 8.33
CA SER A 337 -8.96 -4.87 8.13
C SER A 337 -8.14 -5.04 9.41
N ILE A 338 -7.83 -3.93 10.11
CA ILE A 338 -7.10 -3.98 11.39
C ILE A 338 -7.92 -4.70 12.46
N ALA A 339 -9.24 -4.47 12.52
CA ALA A 339 -10.12 -5.14 13.47
C ALA A 339 -10.21 -6.65 13.21
N LEU A 340 -10.36 -7.07 11.95
CA LEU A 340 -10.40 -8.48 11.56
C LEU A 340 -9.08 -9.18 11.83
N LEU A 341 -7.95 -8.56 11.47
CA LEU A 341 -6.61 -9.08 11.78
C LEU A 341 -6.38 -9.15 13.29
N GLY A 342 -6.81 -8.12 14.04
CA GLY A 342 -6.76 -8.10 15.50
C GLY A 342 -7.58 -9.22 16.13
N LEU A 343 -8.78 -9.50 15.61
CA LEU A 343 -9.59 -10.64 16.05
C LEU A 343 -8.92 -11.98 15.71
N SER A 344 -8.37 -12.11 14.50
CA SER A 344 -7.64 -13.31 14.06
C SER A 344 -6.40 -13.58 14.93
N SER A 345 -5.71 -12.53 15.39
CA SER A 345 -4.55 -12.64 16.28
C SER A 345 -4.82 -13.30 17.63
N LEU A 346 -6.09 -13.34 18.08
CA LEU A 346 -6.47 -14.03 19.33
C LEU A 346 -6.42 -15.56 19.20
N PHE A 347 -6.43 -16.07 17.96
CA PHE A 347 -6.50 -17.50 17.67
C PHE A 347 -5.28 -18.01 16.91
N ASN A 348 -4.39 -17.14 16.44
CA ASN A 348 -3.27 -17.51 15.61
C ASN A 348 -2.05 -16.58 15.80
N ASP A 349 -0.94 -17.14 16.27
CA ASP A 349 0.34 -16.44 16.48
C ASP A 349 0.89 -15.81 15.18
N VAL A 350 0.62 -16.44 14.03
CA VAL A 350 0.94 -15.89 12.71
C VAL A 350 0.18 -14.59 12.53
N ALA A 351 -1.14 -14.58 12.73
CA ALA A 351 -1.95 -13.37 12.60
C ALA A 351 -1.52 -12.25 13.56
N PHE A 352 -1.10 -12.59 14.79
CA PHE A 352 -0.53 -11.61 15.73
C PHE A 352 0.71 -10.92 15.18
N TYR A 353 1.65 -11.70 14.63
CA TYR A 353 2.86 -11.17 14.00
C TYR A 353 2.52 -10.22 12.82
N TRP A 354 1.54 -10.57 12.00
CA TRP A 354 1.07 -9.72 10.88
C TRP A 354 0.41 -8.41 11.36
N VAL A 355 -0.43 -8.47 12.41
CA VAL A 355 -1.05 -7.28 12.99
C VAL A 355 0.01 -6.30 13.48
N VAL A 356 1.01 -6.79 14.21
CA VAL A 356 2.10 -5.96 14.75
C VAL A 356 2.85 -5.29 13.61
N LEU A 357 3.17 -6.01 12.54
CA LEU A 357 3.94 -5.44 11.44
C LEU A 357 3.16 -4.43 10.61
N ILE A 358 1.89 -4.69 10.28
CA ILE A 358 1.04 -3.69 9.61
C ILE A 358 0.85 -2.46 10.50
N PHE A 359 0.68 -2.68 11.81
CA PHE A 359 0.56 -1.60 12.79
C PHE A 359 1.82 -0.72 12.80
N PHE A 360 3.03 -1.28 12.84
CA PHE A 360 4.25 -0.47 12.96
C PHE A 360 4.77 0.07 11.63
N LEU A 361 4.61 -0.68 10.54
CA LEU A 361 5.24 -0.35 9.26
C LEU A 361 4.33 0.43 8.31
N GLN A 362 3.00 0.36 8.47
CA GLN A 362 2.06 0.83 7.44
C GLN A 362 0.92 1.70 7.98
N ARG A 363 1.04 2.21 9.22
CA ARG A 363 0.00 3.00 9.91
C ARG A 363 -0.14 4.48 9.52
N GLY A 364 0.62 4.95 8.54
CA GLY A 364 0.49 6.34 8.08
C GLY A 364 -0.86 6.59 7.41
N PRO A 365 -1.53 7.74 7.67
CA PRO A 365 -2.56 8.18 6.73
C PRO A 365 -1.90 8.43 5.37
N ILE A 366 -2.54 7.98 4.29
CA ILE A 366 -2.06 8.26 2.94
C ILE A 366 -1.95 9.77 2.76
N ALA A 367 -0.74 10.23 2.44
CA ALA A 367 -0.42 11.63 2.24
C ALA A 367 -1.38 12.29 1.22
N PRO A 368 -1.66 13.60 1.36
CA PRO A 368 -2.55 14.30 0.45
C PRO A 368 -2.03 14.35 -0.98
N LEU A 369 -2.93 14.11 -1.92
CA LEU A 369 -2.69 14.25 -3.34
C LEU A 369 -2.98 15.69 -3.75
N SER A 370 -2.37 16.14 -4.84
CA SER A 370 -2.60 17.49 -5.33
C SER A 370 -4.09 17.73 -5.68
N GLU A 371 -4.76 16.72 -6.21
CA GLU A 371 -6.18 16.76 -6.56
C GLU A 371 -6.85 15.41 -6.20
N GLU A 372 -7.90 15.45 -5.36
CA GLU A 372 -8.57 14.25 -4.84
C GLU A 372 -10.05 14.12 -5.21
N ILE A 373 -10.62 15.11 -5.90
CA ILE A 373 -12.05 15.15 -6.21
C ILE A 373 -12.34 14.38 -7.50
N THR A 374 -11.47 14.42 -8.50
CA THR A 374 -11.69 13.70 -9.76
C THR A 374 -11.54 12.19 -9.54
N ASP A 375 -12.57 11.45 -9.95
CA ASP A 375 -12.54 9.99 -9.91
C ASP A 375 -11.64 9.42 -11.03
N PRO A 376 -10.96 8.28 -10.80
CA PRO A 376 -10.19 7.58 -11.82
C PRO A 376 -11.06 7.06 -12.97
N ASP A 377 -10.47 6.87 -14.16
CA ASP A 377 -11.13 6.16 -15.27
C ASP A 377 -11.50 4.71 -14.88
N GLU A 378 -12.71 4.28 -15.28
CA GLU A 378 -13.32 2.98 -15.00
C GLU A 378 -12.42 1.78 -15.28
N LYS A 379 -11.58 1.86 -16.33
CA LYS A 379 -10.65 0.76 -16.65
C LYS A 379 -9.61 0.53 -15.54
N TYR A 380 -9.15 1.60 -14.87
CA TYR A 380 -8.19 1.49 -13.77
C TYR A 380 -8.89 1.08 -12.47
N ILE A 381 -10.15 1.49 -12.29
CA ILE A 381 -11.00 1.00 -11.19
C ILE A 381 -11.15 -0.52 -11.30
N ALA A 382 -11.47 -1.04 -12.49
CA ALA A 382 -11.60 -2.47 -12.72
C ALA A 382 -10.30 -3.24 -12.39
N LEU A 383 -9.13 -2.70 -12.78
CA LEU A 383 -7.83 -3.28 -12.42
C LEU A 383 -7.58 -3.27 -10.91
N GLY A 384 -7.95 -2.19 -10.22
CA GLY A 384 -7.86 -2.10 -8.76
C GLY A 384 -8.75 -3.11 -8.04
N VAL A 385 -9.99 -3.25 -8.48
CA VAL A 385 -10.93 -4.24 -7.94
C VAL A 385 -10.42 -5.66 -8.21
N LEU A 386 -9.85 -5.94 -9.39
CA LEU A 386 -9.23 -7.23 -9.69
C LEU A 386 -8.09 -7.57 -8.73
N VAL A 387 -7.20 -6.61 -8.44
CA VAL A 387 -6.10 -6.81 -7.47
C VAL A 387 -6.63 -7.13 -6.07
N LEU A 388 -7.61 -6.36 -5.60
CA LEU A 388 -8.23 -6.61 -4.29
C LEU A 388 -8.91 -7.98 -4.24
N ALA A 389 -9.59 -8.38 -5.32
CA ALA A 389 -10.23 -9.68 -5.43
C ALA A 389 -9.20 -10.83 -5.44
N LEU A 390 -8.11 -10.71 -6.21
CA LEU A 390 -7.04 -11.71 -6.22
C LEU A 390 -6.39 -11.84 -4.84
N GLY A 391 -6.10 -10.72 -4.16
CA GLY A 391 -5.59 -10.73 -2.80
C GLY A 391 -6.54 -11.45 -1.84
N LEU A 392 -7.84 -11.16 -1.92
CA LEU A 392 -8.86 -11.84 -1.12
C LEU A 392 -8.91 -13.35 -1.40
N LEU A 393 -8.89 -13.76 -2.67
CA LEU A 393 -8.92 -15.18 -3.04
C LEU A 393 -7.67 -15.95 -2.60
N VAL A 394 -6.52 -15.29 -2.52
CA VAL A 394 -5.32 -15.92 -1.97
C VAL A 394 -5.43 -16.10 -0.45
N CYS A 395 -5.97 -15.10 0.27
CA CYS A 395 -6.03 -15.11 1.74
C CYS A 395 -7.22 -15.89 2.32
N LEU A 396 -8.31 -16.08 1.58
CA LEU A 396 -9.44 -16.86 2.05
C LEU A 396 -9.13 -18.35 1.99
N PRO A 397 -9.57 -19.17 2.96
CA PRO A 397 -9.43 -20.61 2.86
C PRO A 397 -10.36 -21.19 1.79
N TYR A 398 -9.95 -22.31 1.18
CA TYR A 398 -10.81 -23.07 0.27
C TYR A 398 -11.86 -23.84 1.09
N PRO A 399 -13.18 -23.64 0.86
CA PRO A 399 -14.21 -24.10 1.78
C PRO A 399 -14.73 -25.51 1.50
N PHE A 400 -14.40 -26.12 0.36
CA PHE A 400 -14.99 -27.38 -0.08
C PHE A 400 -14.04 -28.56 0.16
N PRO A 401 -14.52 -29.71 0.69
CA PRO A 401 -13.66 -30.86 0.90
C PRO A 401 -13.10 -31.39 -0.42
N PHE A 402 -11.89 -31.94 -0.40
CA PHE A 402 -11.31 -32.56 -1.59
C PHE A 402 -11.84 -33.99 -1.74
N THR A 403 -12.92 -34.16 -2.50
CA THR A 403 -13.58 -35.45 -2.75
C THR A 403 -13.42 -35.94 -4.18
N ASP A 404 -13.81 -37.21 -4.42
CA ASP A 404 -13.81 -37.86 -5.73
C ASP A 404 -14.91 -37.37 -6.68
N GLU A 405 -15.88 -36.60 -6.19
CA GLU A 405 -17.00 -36.15 -7.01
C GLU A 405 -16.54 -35.00 -7.91
N ALA A 406 -16.56 -35.24 -9.22
CA ALA A 406 -16.52 -34.18 -10.21
C ALA A 406 -17.66 -33.20 -9.90
N ILE A 407 -17.35 -31.90 -9.89
CA ILE A 407 -18.35 -30.82 -9.75
C ILE A 407 -19.38 -31.01 -10.85
N THR A 408 -20.45 -31.72 -10.55
CA THR A 408 -21.65 -31.79 -11.39
C THR A 408 -22.45 -30.56 -11.01
N SER A 409 -22.39 -29.52 -11.84
CA SER A 409 -23.23 -28.33 -11.69
C SER A 409 -24.69 -28.73 -11.49
N PRO A 410 -25.37 -28.28 -10.42
CA PRO A 410 -26.82 -28.45 -10.30
C PRO A 410 -27.62 -27.36 -11.02
N PHE A 411 -26.99 -26.60 -11.92
CA PHE A 411 -27.64 -25.54 -12.69
C PHE A 411 -27.50 -25.81 -14.20
N LEU A 412 -28.46 -26.57 -14.73
CA LEU A 412 -28.88 -26.56 -16.12
C LEU A 412 -30.35 -26.12 -16.17
#